data_AF-A0A7I8MX45-F1
#
_entry.id   AF-A0A7I8MX45-F1
#
_cell.length_a   1.000
_cell.length_b   1.000
_cell.length_c   1.000
_cell.angle_alpha   90.00
_cell.angle_beta   90.00
_cell.angle_gamma   90.00
#
_symmetry.space_group_name_H-M   'P 1'
#
loop_
_entity.id
_entity.type
_entity.pdbx_description
1 polymer ?
#
loop_
_entity_poly.entity_id
_entity_poly.type
_entity_poly.pdbx_seq_one_letter_code
_entity_poly.pdbx_strand_id
1 'polypeptide(L)'
;MFSLLKHNGYLILTFPYNENSYVRNVYELPGSSYGKGAPYVTQSYSRSELDRWIKENHATIVDQEYWQFWEGDHWTVGEQLIPPKSVTAEDKHQLTCILIQRG
;
A
#
# COMPACT_ATOMS: atom_id res chain seq x y z
N MET A 1 -9.43 -11.38 -6.67
CA MET A 1 -8.55 -12.36 -5.99
C MET A 1 -9.29 -13.10 -4.87
N PHE A 2 -10.03 -12.43 -4.00
CA PHE A 2 -10.79 -13.08 -2.92
C PHE A 2 -11.69 -14.24 -3.37
N SER A 3 -12.37 -14.12 -4.52
CA SER A 3 -13.22 -15.18 -5.08
C SER A 3 -12.49 -16.51 -5.33
N LEU A 4 -11.16 -16.49 -5.48
CA LEU A 4 -10.33 -17.67 -5.71
C LEU A 4 -9.91 -18.39 -4.41
N LEU A 5 -10.12 -17.77 -3.25
CA LEU A 5 -9.77 -18.36 -1.96
C LEU A 5 -10.89 -19.28 -1.48
N LYS A 6 -10.53 -20.37 -0.77
CA LYS A 6 -11.53 -21.10 0.04
C LYS A 6 -12.02 -20.21 1.18
N HIS A 7 -13.17 -20.56 1.75
CA HIS A 7 -13.63 -19.97 3.01
C HIS A 7 -12.53 -20.10 4.09
N ASN A 8 -12.31 -19.04 4.87
CA ASN A 8 -11.20 -18.88 5.82
C ASN A 8 -9.78 -18.93 5.22
N GLY A 9 -9.67 -18.86 3.88
CA GLY A 9 -8.39 -18.78 3.18
C GLY A 9 -7.72 -17.43 3.36
N TYR A 10 -6.38 -17.44 3.38
CA TYR A 10 -5.57 -16.24 3.59
C TYR A 10 -5.00 -15.68 2.29
N LEU A 11 -4.83 -14.37 2.26
CA LEU A 11 -4.17 -13.61 1.23
C LEU A 11 -3.15 -12.68 1.89
N ILE A 12 -1.89 -12.78 1.45
CA ILE A 12 -0.82 -11.85 1.84
C ILE A 12 -0.54 -10.96 0.65
N LEU A 13 -0.51 -9.64 0.87
CA LEU A 13 -0.19 -8.65 -0.16
C LEU A 13 0.83 -7.65 0.36
N THR A 14 1.64 -7.12 -0.55
CA THR A 14 2.40 -5.90 -0.33
C THR A 14 2.18 -4.97 -1.51
N PHE A 15 2.00 -3.69 -1.24
CA PHE A 15 1.74 -2.67 -2.25
C PHE A 15 2.02 -1.26 -1.69
N PRO A 16 2.26 -0.26 -2.56
CA PRO A 16 2.38 1.13 -2.15
C PRO A 16 1.11 1.60 -1.43
N TYR A 17 1.30 2.14 -0.24
CA TYR A 17 0.21 2.43 0.68
C TYR A 17 0.54 3.61 1.58
N ASN A 18 -0.46 4.45 1.83
CA ASN A 18 -0.45 5.51 2.83
C ASN A 18 -1.84 5.59 3.47
N GLU A 19 -1.96 5.74 4.78
CA GLU A 19 -3.28 5.81 5.44
C GLU A 19 -4.23 6.89 4.87
N ASN A 20 -3.70 8.01 4.39
CA ASN A 20 -4.47 9.23 4.18
C ASN A 20 -4.92 9.49 2.74
N SER A 21 -4.24 8.96 1.73
CA SER A 21 -4.52 9.34 0.34
C SER A 21 -4.19 8.29 -0.71
N TYR A 22 -5.12 8.12 -1.65
CA TYR A 22 -4.93 7.37 -2.88
C TYR A 22 -4.19 8.20 -3.92
N VAL A 23 -3.28 7.54 -4.66
CA VAL A 23 -2.61 8.09 -5.83
C VAL A 23 -2.71 7.12 -6.99
N ARG A 24 -3.30 7.57 -8.09
CA ARG A 24 -3.47 6.76 -9.31
C ARG A 24 -2.16 6.41 -10.01
N ASN A 25 -1.20 7.32 -10.00
CA ASN A 25 0.11 7.08 -10.56
C ASN A 25 1.18 7.89 -9.81
N VAL A 26 1.92 7.24 -8.89
CA VAL A 26 2.96 7.91 -8.10
C VAL A 26 4.09 8.47 -8.96
N TYR A 27 4.31 7.92 -10.16
CA TYR A 27 5.36 8.37 -11.07
C TYR A 27 5.08 9.73 -11.71
N GLU A 28 3.82 10.16 -11.75
CA GLU A 28 3.42 11.49 -12.23
C GLU A 28 3.56 12.57 -11.15
N LEU A 29 3.78 12.19 -9.89
CA LEU A 29 3.90 13.17 -8.81
C LEU A 29 5.16 14.04 -8.97
N PRO A 30 5.08 15.34 -8.66
CA PRO A 30 6.26 16.17 -8.45
C PRO A 30 7.18 15.54 -7.41
N GLY A 31 8.47 15.51 -7.67
CA GLY A 31 9.45 14.90 -6.76
C GLY A 31 9.57 13.38 -6.84
N SER A 32 8.76 12.69 -7.65
CA SER A 32 9.00 11.27 -7.94
C SER A 32 10.33 11.10 -8.66
N SER A 33 11.23 10.30 -8.08
CA SER A 33 12.59 10.03 -8.54
C SER A 33 12.69 8.88 -9.54
N TYR A 34 11.61 8.09 -9.71
CA TYR A 34 11.61 6.88 -10.54
C TYR A 34 10.30 6.71 -11.32
N GLY A 35 10.35 5.94 -12.41
CA GLY A 35 9.16 5.47 -13.15
C GLY A 35 8.51 6.47 -14.12
N LYS A 36 9.02 7.71 -14.23
CA LYS A 36 8.53 8.70 -15.19
C LYS A 36 8.65 8.21 -16.63
N GLY A 37 7.55 8.32 -17.38
CA GLY A 37 7.48 7.89 -18.79
C GLY A 37 7.39 6.38 -19.00
N ALA A 38 7.30 5.59 -17.92
CA ALA A 38 7.06 4.15 -18.04
C ALA A 38 5.68 3.88 -18.68
N PRO A 39 5.52 2.80 -19.47
CA PRO A 39 4.24 2.42 -20.06
C PRO A 39 3.25 1.83 -19.03
N TYR A 40 3.66 1.75 -17.76
CA TYR A 40 2.87 1.25 -16.64
C TYR A 40 2.79 2.30 -15.54
N VAL A 41 1.76 2.19 -14.70
CA VAL A 41 1.54 3.07 -13.55
C VAL A 41 1.80 2.32 -12.25
N THR A 42 2.15 3.07 -11.20
CA THR A 42 2.16 2.54 -9.83
C THR A 42 1.10 3.26 -9.01
N GLN A 43 0.08 2.51 -8.60
CA GLN A 43 -0.95 3.00 -7.71
C GLN A 43 -0.49 2.91 -6.27
N SER A 44 -0.77 3.95 -5.49
CA SER A 44 -0.68 3.93 -4.03
C SER A 44 -2.09 3.98 -3.46
N TYR A 45 -2.43 3.01 -2.63
CA TYR A 45 -3.76 2.92 -2.03
C TYR A 45 -3.78 3.52 -0.62
N SER A 46 -4.98 3.74 -0.10
CA SER A 46 -5.18 4.22 1.26
C SER A 46 -6.15 3.38 2.07
N ARG A 47 -6.33 3.76 3.34
CA ARG A 47 -7.30 3.13 4.24
C ARG A 47 -8.69 3.06 3.63
N SER A 48 -9.11 4.12 2.94
CA SER A 48 -10.43 4.19 2.30
C SER A 48 -10.63 3.11 1.23
N GLU A 49 -9.62 2.86 0.38
CA GLU A 49 -9.71 1.80 -0.62
C GLU A 49 -9.64 0.42 0.00
N LEU A 50 -8.74 0.24 0.97
CA LEU A 50 -8.56 -1.02 1.67
C LEU A 50 -9.84 -1.44 2.41
N ASP A 51 -10.43 -0.54 3.21
CA ASP A 51 -11.67 -0.80 3.95
C ASP A 51 -12.82 -1.17 3.01
N ARG A 52 -12.91 -0.51 1.85
CA ARG A 52 -13.86 -0.87 0.80
C ARG A 52 -13.63 -2.29 0.28
N TRP A 53 -12.39 -2.68 -0.02
CA TRP A 53 -12.10 -4.04 -0.48
C TRP A 53 -12.47 -5.09 0.56
N ILE A 54 -12.15 -4.84 1.83
CA ILE A 54 -12.47 -5.73 2.94
C ILE A 54 -13.98 -5.90 3.07
N LYS A 55 -14.73 -4.79 3.06
CA LYS A 55 -16.20 -4.78 3.14
C LYS A 55 -16.85 -5.50 1.96
N GLU A 56 -16.44 -5.20 0.74
CA GLU A 56 -17.02 -5.79 -0.49
C GLU A 56 -16.76 -7.29 -0.61
N ASN A 57 -15.70 -7.80 0.02
CA ASN A 57 -15.30 -9.21 -0.08
C ASN A 57 -15.57 -10.02 1.19
N HIS A 58 -16.28 -9.45 2.17
CA HIS A 58 -16.55 -10.07 3.47
C HIS A 58 -15.27 -10.65 4.11
N ALA A 59 -14.19 -9.88 4.05
CA ALA A 59 -12.88 -10.28 4.54
C ALA A 59 -12.58 -9.60 5.88
N THR A 60 -11.46 -9.98 6.49
CA THR A 60 -10.94 -9.38 7.71
C THR A 60 -9.43 -9.17 7.57
N ILE A 61 -8.93 -8.00 7.97
CA ILE A 61 -7.49 -7.76 8.11
C ILE A 61 -7.04 -8.46 9.39
N VAL A 62 -6.11 -9.39 9.27
CA VAL A 62 -5.59 -10.19 10.40
C VAL A 62 -4.33 -9.56 10.96
N ASP A 63 -3.46 -9.04 10.09
CA ASP A 63 -2.24 -8.35 10.47
C ASP A 63 -1.84 -7.35 9.38
N GLN A 64 -1.15 -6.28 9.77
CA GLN A 64 -0.70 -5.24 8.86
C GLN A 64 0.56 -4.55 9.37
N GLU A 65 1.61 -4.57 8.55
CA GLU A 65 2.86 -3.84 8.77
C GLU A 65 2.93 -2.59 7.89
N TYR A 66 3.66 -1.58 8.37
CA TYR A 66 3.87 -0.31 7.66
C TYR A 66 5.36 -0.01 7.56
N TRP A 67 5.78 0.49 6.40
CA TRP A 67 7.18 0.70 6.10
C TRP A 67 7.43 2.04 5.43
N GLN A 68 8.41 2.77 5.96
CA GLN A 68 8.91 4.02 5.39
C GLN A 68 10.16 3.75 4.56
N PHE A 69 10.07 4.09 3.28
CA PHE A 69 11.17 3.98 2.31
C PHE A 69 11.63 5.35 1.81
N TRP A 70 10.80 6.39 1.97
CA TRP A 70 11.03 7.71 1.41
C TRP A 70 10.68 8.80 2.43
N GLU A 71 11.32 9.96 2.30
CA GLU A 71 11.02 11.14 3.12
C GLU A 71 9.67 11.80 2.76
N GLY A 72 9.26 11.69 1.49
CA GLY A 72 7.96 12.17 1.01
C GLY A 72 6.81 11.24 1.38
N ASP A 73 5.58 11.72 1.23
CA ASP A 73 4.37 10.98 1.68
C ASP A 73 4.00 9.80 0.77
N HIS A 74 4.54 9.79 -0.45
CA HIS A 74 4.22 8.79 -1.46
C HIS A 74 5.47 8.08 -1.97
N TRP A 75 5.27 6.84 -2.43
CA TRP A 75 6.33 5.99 -2.98
C TRP A 75 7.14 6.75 -4.05
N THR A 76 8.47 6.68 -3.98
CA THR A 76 9.45 7.37 -4.85
C THR A 76 9.54 8.88 -4.72
N VAL A 77 8.79 9.52 -3.81
CA VAL A 77 8.83 10.98 -3.63
C VAL A 77 9.81 11.36 -2.52
N GLY A 78 10.76 12.24 -2.85
CA GLY A 78 11.80 12.70 -1.92
C GLY A 78 13.03 11.78 -1.89
N GLU A 79 13.88 11.96 -0.88
CA GLU A 79 15.08 11.14 -0.71
C GLU A 79 14.74 9.74 -0.17
N GLN A 80 15.53 8.76 -0.60
CA GLN A 80 15.36 7.37 -0.19
C GLN A 80 15.97 7.13 1.19
N LEU A 81 15.23 6.44 2.06
CA LEU A 81 15.71 6.00 3.36
C LEU A 81 16.35 4.61 3.24
N ILE A 82 17.63 4.52 3.62
CA ILE A 82 18.39 3.26 3.62
C ILE A 82 19.09 3.12 4.99
N PRO A 83 18.73 2.10 5.80
CA PRO A 83 17.70 1.10 5.55
C PRO A 83 16.27 1.67 5.68
N PRO A 84 15.26 0.99 5.10
CA PRO A 84 13.85 1.30 5.34
C PRO A 84 13.50 1.13 6.83
N LYS A 85 12.49 1.87 7.30
CA LYS A 85 12.04 1.84 8.69
C LYS A 85 10.71 1.11 8.81
N SER A 86 10.61 0.18 9.75
CA SER A 86 9.31 -0.32 10.22
C SER A 86 8.72 0.75 11.14
N VAL A 87 7.45 1.10 10.90
CA VAL A 87 6.76 2.22 11.56
C VAL A 87 5.31 1.85 11.86
N THR A 88 4.58 2.69 12.59
CA THR A 88 3.15 2.46 12.86
C THR A 88 2.26 3.06 11.76
N ALA A 89 0.94 2.86 11.88
CA ALA A 89 -0.02 3.44 10.94
C ALA A 89 -0.08 4.98 11.02
N GLU A 90 0.21 5.55 12.20
CA GLU A 90 0.20 7.00 12.43
C GLU A 90 1.47 7.68 11.89
N ASP A 91 2.55 6.91 11.73
CA ASP A 91 3.80 7.38 11.18
C ASP A 91 3.76 7.49 9.65
N LYS A 92 4.67 8.27 9.10
CA LYS A 92 4.85 8.35 7.65
C LYS A 92 5.34 7.01 7.09
N HIS A 93 4.61 6.46 6.13
CA HIS A 93 4.96 5.25 5.39
C HIS A 93 4.49 5.33 3.93
N GLN A 94 5.06 4.49 3.07
CA GLN A 94 4.70 4.43 1.64
C GLN A 94 4.45 2.99 1.16
N LEU A 95 4.52 2.01 2.05
CA LEU A 95 4.35 0.60 1.76
C LEU A 95 3.69 -0.10 2.94
N THR A 96 2.89 -1.11 2.65
CA THR A 96 2.33 -2.00 3.67
C THR A 96 2.55 -3.46 3.27
N CYS A 97 2.64 -4.34 4.27
CA CYS A 97 2.48 -5.78 4.11
C CYS A 97 1.25 -6.18 4.92
N ILE A 98 0.27 -6.82 4.29
CA ILE A 98 -1.02 -7.11 4.91
C ILE A 98 -1.40 -8.56 4.76
N LEU A 99 -1.88 -9.14 5.86
CA LEU A 99 -2.53 -10.45 5.91
C LEU A 99 -4.04 -10.26 6.01
N ILE A 100 -4.76 -10.83 5.06
CA ILE A 100 -6.21 -10.75 4.97
C ILE A 100 -6.79 -12.16 4.95
N GLN A 101 -7.85 -12.40 5.71
CA GLN A 101 -8.60 -13.65 5.68
C GLN A 101 -9.96 -13.43 5.01
N ARG A 102 -10.33 -14.33 4.08
CA ARG A 102 -11.68 -14.36 3.50
C ARG A 102 -12.66 -15.00 4.50
N GLY A 103 -13.80 -14.34 4.74
CA GLY A 103 -14.91 -14.90 5.51
C GLY A 103 -15.80 -15.87 4.75
#